data_AF-A0A972GYM9-F1
#
_entry.id   AF-A0A972GYM9-F1
#
_cell.length_a   1.000
_cell.length_b   1.000
_cell.length_c   1.000
_cell.angle_alpha   90.00
_cell.angle_beta   90.00
_cell.angle_gamma   90.00
#
_symmetry.space_group_name_H-M   'P 1'
#
loop_
_entity.id
_entity.type
_entity.pdbx_description
1 polymer ?
#
loop_
_entity_poly.entity_id
_entity_poly.type
_entity_poly.pdbx_seq_one_letter_code
_entity_poly.pdbx_strand_id
1 'polypeptide(L)'
;MLLDSRPYTRAILSVEGLAEHLKLDIKVFEDLRERHFASNIIENLELMSSIRESFNDPNYTLPGGESNADCQKRAISVLKPILKEHRGKKIAIGTHGLVMTLMMNHFDPAFGLEFLNQLKKPDIYKMQFEDLELEEVTRMWND
;
A
#
# COMPACT_ATOMS: atom_id res chain seq x y z
N MET A 1 -15.02 -7.43 0.45
CA MET A 1 -14.49 -6.85 -0.80
C MET A 1 -12.99 -6.95 -0.73
N LEU A 2 -12.38 -7.51 -1.78
CA LEU A 2 -10.93 -7.72 -1.87
C LEU A 2 -10.40 -6.86 -2.99
N LEU A 3 -9.38 -6.06 -2.68
CA LEU A 3 -8.85 -5.04 -3.56
C LEU A 3 -7.41 -5.31 -3.91
N ASP A 4 -7.02 -5.08 -5.14
CA ASP A 4 -5.68 -5.41 -5.61
C ASP A 4 -5.18 -4.49 -6.71
N SER A 5 -3.87 -4.50 -6.90
CA SER A 5 -3.12 -3.74 -7.87
C SER A 5 -2.34 -4.59 -8.86
N ARG A 6 -2.47 -4.32 -10.17
CA ARG A 6 -1.68 -4.97 -11.23
C ARG A 6 -0.45 -4.12 -11.62
N PRO A 7 0.62 -4.69 -12.26
CA PRO A 7 0.68 -5.98 -12.99
C PRO A 7 1.80 -6.95 -12.52
N TYR A 8 1.97 -7.16 -11.21
CA TYR A 8 2.79 -8.30 -10.73
C TYR A 8 1.88 -9.33 -10.07
N THR A 9 1.81 -10.53 -10.64
CA THR A 9 0.99 -11.70 -10.28
C THR A 9 0.95 -12.06 -8.79
N ARG A 10 1.84 -11.50 -7.95
CA ARG A 10 1.96 -11.81 -6.52
C ARG A 10 0.89 -11.15 -5.63
N ALA A 11 0.39 -9.98 -6.00
CA ALA A 11 -0.60 -9.27 -5.18
C ALA A 11 -1.98 -9.94 -5.30
N ILE A 12 -2.34 -10.33 -6.54
CA ILE A 12 -3.49 -11.17 -6.88
C ILE A 12 -3.49 -12.47 -6.04
N LEU A 13 -2.39 -13.22 -6.06
CA LEU A 13 -2.26 -14.49 -5.32
C LEU A 13 -2.45 -14.33 -3.81
N SER A 14 -2.16 -13.15 -3.25
CA SER A 14 -2.25 -12.91 -1.80
C SER A 14 -3.69 -12.79 -1.31
N VAL A 15 -4.61 -12.36 -2.18
CA VAL A 15 -6.04 -12.22 -1.84
C VAL A 15 -6.93 -13.26 -2.54
N GLU A 16 -6.46 -13.91 -3.61
CA GLU A 16 -7.20 -14.94 -4.35
C GLU A 16 -7.63 -16.11 -3.45
N GLY A 17 -6.73 -16.69 -2.66
CA GLY A 17 -7.09 -17.79 -1.77
C GLY A 17 -8.18 -17.42 -0.76
N LEU A 18 -8.18 -16.17 -0.28
CA LEU A 18 -9.22 -15.66 0.61
C LEU A 18 -10.53 -15.40 -0.14
N ALA A 19 -10.45 -14.86 -1.37
CA ALA A 19 -11.59 -14.59 -2.24
C ALA A 19 -12.35 -15.88 -2.57
N GLU A 20 -11.61 -16.92 -2.99
CA GLU A 20 -12.14 -18.23 -3.30
C GLU A 20 -12.79 -18.89 -2.08
N HIS A 21 -12.09 -18.86 -0.94
CA HIS A 21 -12.60 -19.43 0.31
C HIS A 21 -13.90 -18.76 0.78
N LEU A 22 -13.97 -17.43 0.67
CA LEU A 22 -15.13 -16.65 1.10
C LEU A 22 -16.20 -16.44 0.02
N LYS A 23 -15.95 -16.92 -1.22
CA LYS A 23 -16.80 -16.69 -2.40
C LYS A 23 -17.10 -15.21 -2.63
N LEU A 24 -16.06 -14.37 -2.53
CA LEU A 24 -16.15 -12.92 -2.71
C LEU A 24 -15.52 -12.50 -4.04
N ASP A 25 -16.13 -11.49 -4.68
CA ASP A 25 -15.55 -10.86 -5.85
C ASP A 25 -14.31 -10.02 -5.48
N ILE A 26 -13.27 -10.11 -6.30
CA ILE A 26 -12.10 -9.24 -6.27
C ILE A 26 -12.38 -8.04 -7.19
N LYS A 27 -12.23 -6.82 -6.65
CA LYS A 27 -12.23 -5.60 -7.45
C LYS A 27 -10.80 -5.10 -7.59
N VAL A 28 -10.39 -4.77 -8.81
CA VAL A 28 -9.02 -4.32 -9.10
C VAL A 28 -8.99 -2.81 -9.15
N PHE A 29 -8.01 -2.21 -8.48
CA PHE A 29 -7.72 -0.78 -8.50
C PHE A 29 -6.27 -0.57 -8.92
N GLU A 30 -6.07 -0.11 -10.15
CA GLU A 30 -4.75 0.14 -10.72
C GLU A 30 -3.94 1.18 -9.91
N ASP A 31 -4.63 2.08 -9.21
CA ASP A 31 -4.01 3.08 -8.34
C ASP A 31 -3.52 2.53 -6.99
N LEU A 32 -3.64 1.23 -6.75
CA LEU A 32 -3.00 0.55 -5.62
C LEU A 32 -1.65 -0.10 -5.99
N ARG A 33 -1.20 0.04 -7.24
CA ARG A 33 0.04 -0.59 -7.76
C ARG A 33 1.28 -0.11 -7.06
N GLU A 34 2.34 -0.91 -7.09
CA GLU A 34 3.65 -0.50 -6.57
C GLU A 34 4.06 0.84 -7.17
N ARG A 35 4.82 1.64 -6.40
CA ARG A 35 5.37 2.90 -6.91
C ARG A 35 6.21 2.62 -8.15
N HIS A 36 5.97 3.40 -9.21
CA HIS A 36 6.81 3.33 -10.40
C HIS A 36 8.12 4.07 -10.14
N PHE A 37 9.24 3.36 -9.96
CA PHE A 37 10.48 4.01 -9.50
C PHE A 37 11.20 4.80 -10.60
N ALA A 38 11.26 4.30 -11.83
CA ALA A 38 11.95 4.91 -12.96
C ALA A 38 11.48 4.28 -14.27
N SER A 39 11.67 4.99 -15.39
CA SER A 39 11.40 4.43 -16.73
C SER A 39 12.42 3.38 -17.19
N ASN A 40 13.65 3.42 -16.65
CA ASN A 40 14.72 2.49 -16.98
C ASN A 40 14.97 1.49 -15.85
N ILE A 41 15.61 0.38 -16.17
CA ILE A 41 16.11 -0.56 -15.17
C ILE A 41 17.18 0.15 -14.33
N ILE A 42 16.99 0.14 -13.02
CA ILE A 42 17.91 0.71 -12.04
C ILE A 42 18.51 -0.41 -11.20
N GLU A 43 19.77 -0.23 -10.79
CA GLU A 43 20.43 -1.19 -9.93
C GLU A 43 19.80 -1.19 -8.53
N ASN A 44 19.87 -2.33 -7.85
CA ASN A 44 19.23 -2.47 -6.53
C ASN A 44 19.76 -1.47 -5.49
N LEU A 45 21.06 -1.16 -5.52
CA LEU A 45 21.66 -0.19 -4.59
C LEU A 45 21.13 1.24 -4.84
N GLU A 46 20.99 1.61 -6.11
CA GLU A 46 20.44 2.90 -6.52
C GLU A 46 18.95 2.99 -6.16
N LEU A 47 18.18 1.93 -6.38
CA LEU A 47 16.78 1.84 -5.97
C LEU A 47 16.63 2.03 -4.45
N MET A 48 17.41 1.32 -3.65
CA MET A 48 17.33 1.44 -2.18
C MET A 48 17.72 2.83 -1.69
N SER A 49 18.67 3.49 -2.35
CA SER A 49 19.05 4.88 -2.06
C SER A 49 17.93 5.85 -2.43
N SER A 50 17.34 5.69 -3.62
CA SER A 50 16.18 6.47 -4.09
C SER A 50 14.96 6.33 -3.17
N ILE A 51 14.69 5.12 -2.67
CA ILE A 51 13.64 4.89 -1.66
C ILE A 51 13.93 5.72 -0.42
N ARG A 52 15.16 5.66 0.13
CA ARG A 52 15.54 6.43 1.33
C ARG A 52 15.37 7.93 1.12
N GLU A 53 15.88 8.47 0.01
CA GLU A 53 15.75 9.90 -0.30
C GLU A 53 14.30 10.32 -0.46
N SER A 54 13.44 9.47 -1.04
CA SER A 54 12.02 9.79 -1.19
C SER A 54 11.23 9.89 0.12
N PHE A 55 11.76 9.38 1.23
CA PHE A 55 11.18 9.62 2.56
C PHE A 55 11.68 10.93 3.19
N ASN A 56 12.83 11.46 2.75
CA ASN A 56 13.33 12.78 3.16
C ASN A 56 12.67 13.91 2.34
N ASP A 57 12.54 13.70 1.02
CA ASP A 57 11.85 14.58 0.09
C ASP A 57 10.72 13.80 -0.63
N PRO A 58 9.45 13.97 -0.20
CA PRO A 58 8.32 13.26 -0.79
C PRO A 58 8.10 13.51 -2.29
N ASN A 59 8.65 14.60 -2.83
CA ASN A 59 8.53 14.96 -4.25
C ASN A 59 9.73 14.47 -5.09
N TYR A 60 10.74 13.88 -4.46
CA TYR A 60 11.89 13.33 -5.17
C TYR A 60 11.45 12.20 -6.11
N THR A 61 11.93 12.26 -7.35
CA THR A 61 11.69 11.25 -8.39
C THR A 61 12.98 10.95 -9.16
N LEU A 62 13.10 9.70 -9.61
CA LEU A 62 14.03 9.38 -10.69
C LEU A 62 13.37 9.69 -12.04
N PRO A 63 14.15 9.84 -13.12
CA PRO A 63 13.60 10.11 -14.45
C PRO A 63 12.49 9.13 -14.86
N GLY A 64 11.32 9.71 -15.12
CA GLY A 64 10.10 9.00 -15.50
C GLY A 64 9.48 8.13 -14.39
N GLY A 65 9.92 8.30 -13.15
CA GLY A 65 9.34 7.69 -11.97
C GLY A 65 8.23 8.54 -11.33
N GLU A 66 7.62 7.95 -10.31
CA GLU A 66 6.58 8.50 -9.45
C GLU A 66 7.19 8.89 -8.10
N SER A 67 6.72 10.01 -7.53
CA SER A 67 7.13 10.47 -6.20
C SER A 67 6.37 9.75 -5.09
N ASN A 68 6.84 9.83 -3.84
CA ASN A 68 6.05 9.33 -2.71
C ASN A 68 4.75 10.11 -2.54
N ALA A 69 4.77 11.42 -2.80
CA ALA A 69 3.58 12.27 -2.76
C ALA A 69 2.53 11.83 -3.81
N ASP A 70 2.94 11.55 -5.04
CA ASP A 70 2.05 11.10 -6.11
C ASP A 70 1.47 9.71 -5.83
N CYS A 71 2.34 8.77 -5.40
CA CYS A 71 1.92 7.42 -5.04
C CYS A 71 0.93 7.43 -3.86
N GLN A 72 1.22 8.18 -2.80
CA GLN A 72 0.31 8.33 -1.66
C GLN A 72 -1.01 8.96 -2.11
N LYS A 73 -0.97 10.01 -2.94
CA LYS A 73 -2.18 10.68 -3.44
C LYS A 73 -3.11 9.72 -4.19
N ARG A 74 -2.60 8.91 -5.13
CA ARG A 74 -3.44 7.95 -5.86
C ARG A 74 -3.97 6.84 -4.93
N ALA A 75 -3.13 6.32 -4.03
CA ALA A 75 -3.53 5.28 -3.08
C ALA A 75 -4.66 5.76 -2.15
N ILE A 76 -4.55 6.99 -1.64
CA ILE A 76 -5.56 7.61 -0.76
C ILE A 76 -6.84 7.96 -1.52
N SER A 77 -6.75 8.34 -2.80
CA SER A 77 -7.94 8.58 -3.63
C SER A 77 -8.79 7.33 -3.83
N VAL A 78 -8.19 6.14 -3.74
CA VAL A 78 -8.90 4.85 -3.73
C VAL A 78 -9.41 4.54 -2.32
N LEU A 79 -8.56 4.64 -1.30
CA LEU A 79 -8.88 4.24 0.07
C LEU A 79 -10.03 5.03 0.70
N LYS A 80 -10.07 6.37 0.53
CA LYS A 80 -11.10 7.21 1.16
C LYS A 80 -12.54 6.86 0.71
N PRO A 81 -12.83 6.70 -0.59
CA PRO A 81 -14.13 6.20 -1.04
C PRO A 81 -14.50 4.84 -0.47
N ILE A 82 -13.55 3.90 -0.39
CA ILE A 82 -13.77 2.56 0.15
C ILE A 82 -14.19 2.61 1.62
N LEU A 83 -13.49 3.41 2.43
CA LEU A 83 -13.83 3.60 3.85
C LEU A 83 -15.25 4.15 4.02
N LYS A 84 -15.64 5.12 3.17
CA LYS A 84 -16.98 5.72 3.20
C LYS A 84 -18.08 4.75 2.74
N GLU A 85 -17.90 4.09 1.60
CA GLU A 85 -18.91 3.18 1.01
C GLU A 85 -19.19 1.97 1.91
N HIS A 86 -18.20 1.58 2.71
CA HIS A 86 -18.25 0.36 3.50
C HIS A 86 -18.09 0.62 5.00
N ARG A 87 -18.55 1.78 5.48
CA ARG A 87 -18.60 2.09 6.92
C ARG A 87 -19.26 0.94 7.70
N GLY A 88 -18.63 0.54 8.80
CA GLY A 88 -19.08 -0.56 9.64
C GLY A 88 -18.82 -1.98 9.10
N LYS A 89 -18.10 -2.12 7.97
CA LYS A 89 -17.73 -3.42 7.38
C LYS A 89 -16.23 -3.67 7.46
N LYS A 90 -15.84 -4.94 7.31
CA LYS A 90 -14.43 -5.36 7.17
C LYS A 90 -14.08 -5.49 5.69
N ILE A 91 -12.91 -4.98 5.32
CA ILE A 91 -12.36 -5.05 3.97
C ILE A 91 -10.93 -5.53 4.08
N ALA A 92 -10.50 -6.34 3.12
CA ALA A 92 -9.10 -6.68 2.95
C ALA A 92 -8.59 -6.08 1.63
N ILE A 93 -7.40 -5.49 1.69
CA ILE A 93 -6.74 -4.82 0.57
C ILE A 93 -5.38 -5.49 0.41
N GLY A 94 -5.15 -6.11 -0.75
CA GLY A 94 -3.84 -6.55 -1.21
C GLY A 94 -3.14 -5.40 -1.92
N THR A 95 -1.89 -5.14 -1.53
CA THR A 95 -1.05 -4.11 -2.17
C THR A 95 0.42 -4.43 -1.90
N HIS A 96 1.29 -3.45 -2.11
CA HIS A 96 2.73 -3.56 -1.95
C HIS A 96 3.21 -2.86 -0.67
N GLY A 97 4.40 -3.24 -0.19
CA GLY A 97 4.94 -2.74 1.09
C GLY A 97 5.08 -1.22 1.11
N LEU A 98 5.63 -0.61 0.06
CA LEU A 98 5.79 0.84 0.01
C LEU A 98 4.45 1.57 -0.06
N VAL A 99 3.51 1.08 -0.89
CA VAL A 99 2.15 1.66 -1.00
C VAL A 99 1.42 1.57 0.34
N MET A 100 1.49 0.42 1.02
CA MET A 100 0.90 0.24 2.35
C MET A 100 1.51 1.22 3.36
N THR A 101 2.84 1.34 3.40
CA THR A 101 3.51 2.33 4.26
C THR A 101 3.01 3.74 3.97
N LEU A 102 2.93 4.15 2.70
CA LEU A 102 2.46 5.48 2.32
C LEU A 102 0.98 5.70 2.66
N MET A 103 0.12 4.69 2.52
CA MET A 103 -1.27 4.78 2.95
C MET A 103 -1.38 5.00 4.46
N MET A 104 -0.63 4.23 5.24
CA MET A 104 -0.63 4.35 6.71
C MET A 104 -0.04 5.70 7.14
N ASN A 105 1.04 6.13 6.49
CA ASN A 105 1.70 7.42 6.71
C ASN A 105 0.76 8.62 6.56
N HIS A 106 -0.23 8.52 5.64
CA HIS A 106 -1.22 9.59 5.43
C HIS A 106 -2.03 9.90 6.69
N PHE A 107 -2.29 8.88 7.52
CA PHE A 107 -3.09 9.01 8.74
C PHE A 107 -2.23 9.10 9.99
N ASP A 108 -1.06 8.48 10.00
CA ASP A 108 -0.11 8.53 11.12
C ASP A 108 1.33 8.60 10.60
N PRO A 109 2.06 9.71 10.83
CA PRO A 109 3.43 9.89 10.33
C PRO A 109 4.44 8.92 10.94
N ALA A 110 4.10 8.17 12.00
CA ALA A 110 4.96 7.12 12.56
C ALA A 110 5.27 6.00 11.55
N PHE A 111 4.40 5.79 10.56
CA PHE A 111 4.62 4.80 9.49
C PHE A 111 5.52 5.40 8.40
N GLY A 112 6.83 5.36 8.62
CA GLY A 112 7.84 5.88 7.70
C GLY A 112 8.77 4.81 7.13
N LEU A 113 9.98 5.22 6.76
CA LEU A 113 11.02 4.34 6.22
C LEU A 113 11.37 3.18 7.17
N GLU A 114 11.40 3.45 8.47
CA GLU A 114 11.71 2.45 9.50
C GLU A 114 10.67 1.33 9.50
N PHE A 115 9.39 1.68 9.43
CA PHE A 115 8.30 0.72 9.29
C PHE A 115 8.44 -0.10 8.00
N LEU A 116 8.67 0.55 6.86
CA LEU A 116 8.89 -0.14 5.58
C LEU A 116 10.01 -1.19 5.65
N ASN A 117 11.11 -0.86 6.32
CA ASN A 117 12.25 -1.77 6.47
C ASN A 117 11.97 -2.98 7.38
N GLN A 118 10.96 -2.89 8.25
CA GLN A 118 10.56 -3.97 9.16
C GLN A 118 9.49 -4.89 8.57
N LEU A 119 8.84 -4.50 7.47
CA LEU A 119 7.77 -5.28 6.84
C LEU A 119 8.25 -6.67 6.39
N LYS A 120 7.43 -7.67 6.70
CA LYS A 120 7.60 -9.04 6.17
C LYS A 120 6.76 -9.25 4.90
N LYS A 121 6.99 -10.36 4.23
CA LYS A 121 6.27 -10.73 3.00
C LYS A 121 5.81 -12.20 3.11
N PRO A 122 4.51 -12.47 3.33
CA PRO A 122 3.44 -11.48 3.57
C PRO A 122 3.53 -10.83 4.96
N ASP A 123 2.80 -9.73 5.14
CA ASP A 123 2.54 -9.10 6.44
C ASP A 123 1.12 -8.52 6.39
N ILE A 124 0.41 -8.52 7.52
CA ILE A 124 -1.00 -8.12 7.58
C ILE A 124 -1.17 -7.10 8.70
N TYR A 125 -1.75 -5.95 8.37
CA TYR A 125 -2.12 -4.91 9.32
C TYR A 125 -3.62 -4.66 9.27
N LYS A 126 -4.24 -4.60 10.46
CA LYS A 126 -5.62 -4.18 10.64
C LYS A 126 -5.60 -2.70 11.03
N MET A 127 -6.16 -1.85 10.16
CA MET A 127 -6.41 -0.44 10.47
C MET A 127 -7.89 -0.28 10.83
N GLN A 128 -8.18 0.32 11.99
CA GLN A 128 -9.53 0.64 12.44
C GLN A 128 -9.78 2.13 12.27
N PHE A 129 -10.93 2.47 11.68
CA PHE A 129 -11.31 3.85 11.42
C PHE A 129 -12.66 4.18 12.02
N GLU A 130 -12.79 5.39 12.57
CA GLU A 130 -14.06 6.08 12.74
C GLU A 130 -14.16 7.17 11.66
N ASP A 131 -15.11 7.02 10.73
CA ASP A 131 -15.18 7.80 9.49
C ASP A 131 -13.86 7.80 8.68
N LEU A 132 -13.04 8.86 8.77
CA LEU A 132 -11.72 8.97 8.11
C LEU A 132 -10.58 9.20 9.11
N GLU A 133 -10.84 9.02 10.41
CA GLU A 133 -9.87 9.12 11.48
C GLU A 133 -9.37 7.70 11.82
N LEU A 134 -8.04 7.54 11.90
CA LEU A 134 -7.40 6.27 12.21
C LEU A 134 -7.30 6.11 13.74
N GLU A 135 -8.01 5.12 14.28
CA GLU A 135 -8.10 4.89 15.73
C GLU A 135 -7.07 3.88 16.23
N GLU A 136 -6.87 2.79 15.48
CA GLU A 136 -5.99 1.69 15.89
C GLU A 136 -5.31 1.07 14.66
N VAL A 137 -4.04 0.72 14.83
CA VAL A 137 -3.32 -0.18 13.94
C VAL A 137 -2.83 -1.40 14.72
N THR A 138 -3.21 -2.59 14.27
CA THR A 138 -2.73 -3.86 14.84
C THR A 138 -2.01 -4.68 13.77
N ARG A 139 -0.77 -5.11 14.02
CA ARG A 139 -0.12 -6.14 13.21
C ARG A 139 -0.75 -7.49 13.51
N MET A 140 -1.28 -8.15 12.48
CA MET A 140 -2.01 -9.42 12.57
C MET A 140 -1.18 -10.63 12.13
N TRP A 141 -0.02 -10.41 11.50
CA TRP A 141 0.85 -11.49 11.06
C TRP A 141 1.71 -11.99 12.22
N ASN A 142 1.55 -13.29 12.54
CA ASN A 142 2.38 -13.99 13.51
C ASN A 142 3.48 -14.76 12.78
N ASP A 143 4.70 -14.70 13.30
CA ASP A 143 5.88 -15.39 12.77
C ASP A 143 5.88 -16.89 13.07
#